data_AF-A0Z3I7-F1
#
_entry.id   AF-A0Z3I7-F1
#
_cell.length_a   1.000
_cell.length_b   1.000
_cell.length_c   1.000
_cell.angle_alpha   90.00
_cell.angle_beta   90.00
_cell.angle_gamma   90.00
#
_symmetry.space_group_name_H-M   'P 1'
#
loop_
_entity.id
_entity.type
_entity.pdbx_description
1 polymer ?
#
loop_
_entity_poly.entity_id
_entity_poly.type
_entity_poly.pdbx_seq_one_letter_code
_entity_poly.pdbx_strand_id
1 'polypeptide(L)'
;MTQLTQSYYCGASQSQIIYETIGNYFDRTCESNPEVDALVVRHQNVRWSYQQLQEQVNSLAAGLLALGIQAGDRVGIWGPNSAEWVMVQLATAKIGAIMVCINPAYRTYELEYALNKVECDTIITAEQFKSSDYLGILQTLAPELADCEPCALQSKTLPHLKRVIRMGKGKSPGRLNFDDVCAMGSPRITRVLRS
;
A
#
# COMPACT_ATOMS: atom_id res chain seq x y z
N MET A 1 -45.57 -4.21 24.18
CA MET A 1 -44.19 -4.45 23.69
C MET A 1 -43.93 -5.94 23.75
N THR A 2 -43.59 -6.58 22.64
CA THR A 2 -43.31 -8.02 22.59
C THR A 2 -41.99 -8.29 23.29
N GLN A 3 -42.01 -9.12 24.34
CA GLN A 3 -40.83 -9.45 25.11
C GLN A 3 -39.95 -10.39 24.26
N LEU A 4 -38.72 -9.99 23.96
CA LEU A 4 -37.77 -10.84 23.22
C LEU A 4 -37.38 -12.04 24.09
N THR A 5 -37.58 -13.25 23.57
CA THR A 5 -37.30 -14.52 24.28
C THR A 5 -35.96 -15.15 23.89
N GLN A 6 -35.31 -14.63 22.85
CA GLN A 6 -34.01 -15.11 22.34
C GLN A 6 -33.12 -13.93 21.97
N SER A 7 -31.82 -14.06 22.25
CA SER A 7 -30.77 -13.15 21.76
C SER A 7 -30.17 -13.67 20.45
N TYR A 8 -31.01 -14.09 19.50
CA TYR A 8 -30.58 -14.64 18.21
C TYR A 8 -31.25 -13.89 17.06
N TYR A 9 -30.45 -13.53 16.06
CA TYR A 9 -30.91 -12.91 14.82
C TYR A 9 -30.13 -13.50 13.64
N CYS A 10 -30.86 -13.96 12.63
CA CYS A 10 -30.30 -14.42 11.36
C CYS A 10 -31.03 -13.69 10.23
N GLY A 11 -30.28 -12.88 9.48
CA GLY A 11 -30.81 -12.20 8.30
C GLY A 11 -30.88 -13.16 7.10
N ALA A 12 -31.90 -13.01 6.25
CA ALA A 12 -31.93 -13.71 4.98
C ALA A 12 -30.85 -13.12 4.05
N SER A 13 -29.91 -13.94 3.57
CA SER A 13 -28.97 -13.56 2.52
C SER A 13 -29.37 -14.23 1.21
N GLN A 14 -29.58 -13.45 0.16
CA GLN A 14 -29.84 -13.94 -1.20
C GLN A 14 -28.59 -13.95 -2.07
N SER A 15 -27.52 -13.29 -1.64
CA SER A 15 -26.22 -13.29 -2.33
C SER A 15 -25.34 -14.43 -1.83
N GLN A 16 -24.64 -15.08 -2.76
CA GLN A 16 -23.61 -16.06 -2.44
C GLN A 16 -22.39 -15.36 -1.83
N ILE A 17 -21.73 -16.05 -0.91
CA ILE A 17 -20.43 -15.63 -0.38
C ILE A 17 -19.40 -15.75 -1.51
N ILE A 18 -18.54 -14.74 -1.65
CA ILE A 18 -17.41 -14.75 -2.58
C ILE A 18 -16.25 -15.48 -1.90
N TYR A 19 -15.76 -16.56 -2.53
CA TYR A 19 -14.68 -17.41 -2.00
C TYR A 19 -13.31 -17.15 -2.66
N GLU A 20 -13.14 -15.99 -3.28
CA GLU A 20 -11.92 -15.57 -3.96
C GLU A 20 -11.10 -14.61 -3.10
N THR A 21 -9.79 -14.54 -3.36
CA THR A 21 -8.95 -13.47 -2.81
C THR A 21 -9.37 -12.14 -3.42
N ILE A 22 -9.09 -11.04 -2.71
CA ILE A 22 -9.34 -9.67 -3.21
C ILE A 22 -8.63 -9.46 -4.55
N GLY A 23 -7.40 -9.96 -4.70
CA GLY A 23 -6.63 -9.85 -5.94
C GLY A 23 -7.29 -10.54 -7.13
N ASN A 24 -7.79 -11.76 -6.95
CA ASN A 24 -8.45 -12.53 -8.02
C ASN A 24 -9.81 -11.92 -8.37
N TYR A 25 -10.59 -11.53 -7.35
CA TYR A 25 -11.87 -10.87 -7.57
C TYR A 25 -11.72 -9.54 -8.30
N PHE A 26 -10.68 -8.77 -7.95
CA PHE A 26 -10.35 -7.51 -8.62
C PHE A 26 -10.00 -7.73 -10.09
N ASP A 27 -9.15 -8.71 -10.42
CA ASP A 27 -8.80 -9.01 -11.81
C ASP A 27 -10.02 -9.39 -12.64
N ARG A 28 -10.86 -10.31 -12.14
CA ARG A 28 -12.09 -10.70 -12.83
C ARG A 28 -13.05 -9.52 -13.03
N THR A 29 -13.12 -8.62 -12.05
CA THR A 29 -13.92 -7.40 -12.15
C THR A 29 -13.39 -6.48 -13.24
N CYS A 30 -12.06 -6.34 -13.35
CA CYS A 30 -11.41 -5.54 -14.38
C CYS A 30 -11.63 -6.10 -15.78
N GLU A 31 -11.53 -7.43 -15.94
CA GLU A 31 -11.81 -8.11 -17.21
C GLU A 31 -13.27 -7.94 -17.66
N SER A 32 -14.20 -7.93 -16.71
CA SER A 32 -15.63 -7.80 -17.00
C SER A 32 -16.06 -6.35 -17.29
N ASN A 33 -15.31 -5.34 -16.82
CA ASN A 33 -15.71 -3.93 -16.88
C ASN A 33 -14.56 -2.97 -17.27
N PRO A 34 -13.75 -3.27 -18.31
CA PRO A 34 -12.45 -2.61 -18.52
C PRO A 34 -12.53 -1.09 -18.72
N GLU A 35 -13.61 -0.61 -19.36
CA GLU A 35 -13.80 0.80 -19.72
C GLU A 35 -14.58 1.61 -18.67
N VAL A 36 -15.11 0.96 -17.63
CA VAL A 36 -15.89 1.63 -16.59
C VAL A 36 -14.96 2.38 -15.63
N ASP A 37 -15.31 3.62 -15.28
CA ASP A 37 -14.62 4.41 -14.25
C ASP A 37 -14.51 3.59 -12.94
N ALA A 38 -13.28 3.32 -12.49
CA ALA A 38 -13.00 2.54 -11.28
C ALA A 38 -12.48 3.40 -10.12
N LEU A 39 -11.66 4.41 -10.43
CA LEU A 39 -11.09 5.29 -9.42
C LEU A 39 -11.09 6.75 -9.90
N VAL A 40 -11.65 7.63 -9.07
CA VAL A 40 -11.67 9.08 -9.32
C VAL A 40 -11.11 9.81 -8.11
N VAL A 41 -9.94 10.43 -8.26
CA VAL A 41 -9.30 11.25 -7.23
C VAL A 41 -9.13 12.69 -7.74
N ARG A 42 -10.14 13.52 -7.44
CA ARG A 42 -10.26 14.88 -8.00
C ARG A 42 -9.05 15.77 -7.73
N HIS A 43 -8.50 15.75 -6.52
CA HIS A 43 -7.40 16.62 -6.14
C HIS A 43 -6.06 16.22 -6.78
N GLN A 44 -5.94 14.98 -7.27
CA GLN A 44 -4.80 14.50 -8.07
C GLN A 44 -5.08 14.54 -9.58
N ASN A 45 -6.26 15.03 -10.01
CA ASN A 45 -6.73 14.94 -11.39
C ASN A 45 -6.65 13.52 -11.98
N VAL A 46 -6.93 12.51 -11.15
CA VAL A 46 -6.94 11.10 -11.55
C VAL A 46 -8.37 10.67 -11.82
N ARG A 47 -8.58 10.09 -13.01
CA ARG A 47 -9.77 9.32 -13.37
C ARG A 47 -9.28 8.11 -14.17
N TRP A 48 -9.40 6.93 -13.59
CA TRP A 48 -8.97 5.69 -14.21
C TRP A 48 -10.16 4.75 -14.40
N SER A 49 -10.21 4.13 -15.57
CA SER A 49 -11.06 2.96 -15.79
C SER A 49 -10.52 1.75 -15.02
N TYR A 50 -11.29 0.66 -14.93
CA TYR A 50 -10.80 -0.58 -14.31
C TYR A 50 -9.53 -1.11 -14.99
N GLN A 51 -9.46 -1.07 -16.33
CA GLN A 51 -8.26 -1.46 -17.06
C GLN A 51 -7.04 -0.63 -16.65
N GLN A 52 -7.19 0.71 -16.61
CA GLN A 52 -6.10 1.60 -16.24
C GLN A 52 -5.68 1.40 -14.78
N LEU A 53 -6.64 1.25 -13.85
CA LEU A 53 -6.35 0.96 -12.46
C LEU A 53 -5.59 -0.38 -12.32
N GLN A 54 -6.01 -1.41 -13.05
CA GLN A 54 -5.35 -2.72 -13.05
C GLN A 54 -3.90 -2.62 -13.54
N GLU A 55 -3.62 -1.84 -14.59
CA GLU A 55 -2.27 -1.59 -15.08
C GLU A 55 -1.39 -0.92 -14.03
N GLN A 56 -1.90 0.10 -13.33
CA GLN A 56 -1.18 0.78 -12.24
C GLN A 56 -0.90 -0.19 -11.08
N VAL A 57 -1.92 -0.94 -10.65
CA VAL A 57 -1.81 -1.94 -9.56
C VAL A 57 -0.80 -3.03 -9.91
N ASN A 58 -0.85 -3.55 -11.13
CA ASN A 58 0.07 -4.60 -11.59
C ASN A 58 1.51 -4.09 -11.67
N SER A 59 1.71 -2.84 -12.06
CA SER A 59 3.04 -2.20 -12.09
C SER A 59 3.62 -2.10 -10.69
N LEU A 60 2.83 -1.60 -9.72
CA LEU A 60 3.25 -1.54 -8.33
C LEU A 60 3.51 -2.94 -7.75
N ALA A 61 2.60 -3.89 -7.93
CA ALA A 61 2.74 -5.26 -7.44
C ALA A 61 4.02 -5.91 -7.98
N ALA A 62 4.32 -5.73 -9.28
CA ALA A 62 5.53 -6.25 -9.88
C ALA A 62 6.79 -5.55 -9.35
N GLY A 63 6.72 -4.24 -9.09
CA GLY A 63 7.78 -3.47 -8.45
C GLY A 63 8.08 -3.95 -7.03
N LEU A 64 7.05 -4.15 -6.21
CA LEU A 64 7.19 -4.66 -4.84
C LEU A 64 7.84 -6.06 -4.83
N LEU A 65 7.43 -6.95 -5.74
CA LEU A 65 8.09 -8.26 -5.93
C LEU A 65 9.55 -8.12 -6.36
N ALA A 66 9.87 -7.17 -7.25
CA ALA A 66 11.24 -6.91 -7.69
C ALA A 66 12.14 -6.39 -6.55
N LEU A 67 11.55 -5.69 -5.56
CA LEU A 67 12.23 -5.29 -4.33
C LEU A 67 12.39 -6.45 -3.32
N GLY A 68 11.91 -7.65 -3.66
CA GLY A 68 11.99 -8.85 -2.83
C GLY A 68 10.96 -8.92 -1.72
N ILE A 69 9.84 -8.18 -1.83
CA ILE A 69 8.71 -8.29 -0.91
C ILE A 69 7.95 -9.58 -1.22
N GLN A 70 7.64 -10.36 -0.19
CA GLN A 70 7.02 -11.68 -0.31
C GLN A 70 5.65 -11.73 0.39
N ALA A 71 4.92 -12.81 0.15
CA ALA A 71 3.68 -13.08 0.88
C ALA A 71 3.96 -13.13 2.39
N GLY A 72 3.14 -12.42 3.18
CA GLY A 72 3.31 -12.27 4.62
C GLY A 72 4.23 -11.12 5.05
N ASP A 73 4.95 -10.46 4.15
CA ASP A 73 5.70 -9.22 4.47
C ASP A 73 4.76 -8.05 4.75
N ARG A 74 5.23 -7.04 5.49
CA ARG A 74 4.39 -5.92 5.95
C ARG A 74 4.76 -4.63 5.23
N VAL A 75 3.79 -4.09 4.50
CA VAL A 75 3.93 -2.87 3.72
C VAL A 75 3.06 -1.78 4.35
N GLY A 76 3.68 -0.83 5.03
CA GLY A 76 3.04 0.34 5.59
C GLY A 76 2.66 1.35 4.51
N ILE A 77 1.47 1.93 4.62
CA ILE A 77 1.04 3.10 3.85
C ILE A 77 0.77 4.25 4.81
N TRP A 78 1.47 5.36 4.62
CA TRP A 78 1.40 6.52 5.51
C TRP A 78 1.28 7.83 4.72
N GLY A 79 0.05 8.33 4.60
CA GLY A 79 -0.25 9.52 3.83
C GLY A 79 -1.75 9.80 3.77
N PRO A 80 -2.15 10.87 3.06
CA PRO A 80 -3.55 11.21 2.86
C PRO A 80 -4.25 10.20 1.93
N ASN A 81 -5.57 10.35 1.79
CA ASN A 81 -6.34 9.61 0.79
C ASN A 81 -5.84 9.98 -0.61
N SER A 82 -5.28 9.03 -1.34
CA SER A 82 -4.68 9.23 -2.65
C SER A 82 -4.89 8.01 -3.56
N ALA A 83 -4.59 8.15 -4.85
CA ALA A 83 -4.62 7.05 -5.79
C ALA A 83 -3.62 5.94 -5.43
N GLU A 84 -2.43 6.32 -4.94
CA GLU A 84 -1.40 5.42 -4.45
C GLU A 84 -1.91 4.56 -3.29
N TRP A 85 -2.77 5.08 -2.42
CA TRP A 85 -3.36 4.32 -1.33
C TRP A 85 -4.17 3.12 -1.85
N VAL A 86 -5.01 3.34 -2.87
CA VAL A 86 -5.79 2.28 -3.54
C VAL A 86 -4.87 1.31 -4.28
N MET A 87 -3.83 1.83 -4.93
CA MET A 87 -2.83 1.00 -5.60
C MET A 87 -2.14 0.05 -4.61
N VAL A 88 -1.67 0.56 -3.46
CA VAL A 88 -1.01 -0.23 -2.42
C VAL A 88 -1.93 -1.31 -1.90
N GLN A 89 -3.18 -0.97 -1.57
CA GLN A 89 -4.18 -1.94 -1.08
C GLN A 89 -4.35 -3.13 -2.02
N LEU A 90 -4.55 -2.86 -3.31
CA LEU A 90 -4.78 -3.91 -4.30
C LEU A 90 -3.47 -4.66 -4.63
N ALA A 91 -2.34 -3.95 -4.74
CA ALA A 91 -1.06 -4.56 -5.04
C ALA A 91 -0.60 -5.52 -3.93
N THR A 92 -0.70 -5.11 -2.65
CA THR A 92 -0.36 -5.98 -1.51
C THR A 92 -1.29 -7.18 -1.44
N ALA A 93 -2.59 -7.00 -1.68
CA ALA A 93 -3.55 -8.09 -1.71
C ALA A 93 -3.26 -9.11 -2.82
N LYS A 94 -2.78 -8.65 -3.99
CA LYS A 94 -2.38 -9.53 -5.11
C LYS A 94 -1.13 -10.35 -4.81
N ILE A 95 -0.13 -9.79 -4.13
CA ILE A 95 1.13 -10.47 -3.84
C ILE A 95 1.13 -11.21 -2.49
N GLY A 96 0.03 -11.15 -1.76
CA GLY A 96 -0.11 -11.76 -0.44
C GLY A 96 0.64 -11.01 0.68
N ALA A 97 1.05 -9.77 0.45
CA ALA A 97 1.65 -8.91 1.48
C ALA A 97 0.55 -8.31 2.38
N ILE A 98 0.93 -7.97 3.61
CA ILE A 98 0.05 -7.40 4.62
C ILE A 98 0.17 -5.87 4.54
N MET A 99 -0.90 -5.21 4.12
CA MET A 99 -0.97 -3.73 4.18
C MET A 99 -1.13 -3.29 5.64
N VAL A 100 -0.24 -2.40 6.10
CA VAL A 100 -0.36 -1.73 7.39
C VAL A 100 -0.86 -0.29 7.17
N CYS A 101 -2.11 -0.02 7.56
CA CYS A 101 -2.69 1.31 7.47
C CYS A 101 -2.19 2.19 8.62
N ILE A 102 -1.34 3.18 8.32
CA ILE A 102 -0.79 4.08 9.33
C ILE A 102 -1.58 5.39 9.32
N ASN A 103 -2.02 5.84 10.49
CA ASN A 103 -2.78 7.08 10.61
C ASN A 103 -1.93 8.28 10.16
N PRO A 104 -2.39 9.09 9.18
CA PRO A 104 -1.64 10.25 8.69
C PRO A 104 -1.43 11.35 9.73
N ALA A 105 -2.11 11.30 10.88
CA ALA A 105 -1.92 12.22 12.00
C ALA A 105 -0.81 11.83 12.98
N TYR A 106 -0.26 10.61 12.87
CA TYR A 106 0.81 10.16 13.76
C TYR A 106 2.03 11.08 13.68
N ARG A 107 2.64 11.30 14.85
CA ARG A 107 3.92 11.98 15.04
C ARG A 107 4.98 10.94 15.36
N THR A 108 6.20 11.42 15.56
CA THR A 108 7.43 10.61 15.73
C THR A 108 7.23 9.39 16.63
N TYR A 109 6.72 9.57 17.85
CA TYR A 109 6.53 8.48 18.80
C TYR A 109 5.48 7.45 18.36
N GLU A 110 4.33 7.90 17.85
CA GLU A 110 3.26 6.98 17.44
C GLU A 110 3.66 6.19 16.18
N LEU A 111 4.39 6.84 15.26
CA LEU A 111 4.92 6.17 14.08
C LEU A 111 5.95 5.10 14.47
N GLU A 112 6.91 5.44 15.32
CA GLU A 112 7.91 4.49 15.82
C GLU A 112 7.24 3.27 16.46
N TYR A 113 6.32 3.53 17.39
CA TYR A 113 5.59 2.47 18.07
C TYR A 113 4.85 1.57 17.07
N ALA A 114 4.11 2.16 16.12
CA ALA A 114 3.32 1.41 15.17
C ALA A 114 4.20 0.55 14.24
N LEU A 115 5.28 1.10 13.68
CA LEU A 115 6.18 0.39 12.79
C LEU A 115 6.88 -0.77 13.49
N ASN A 116 7.36 -0.55 14.71
CA ASN A 116 8.03 -1.59 15.49
C ASN A 116 7.05 -2.66 15.98
N LYS A 117 5.85 -2.27 16.44
CA LYS A 117 4.85 -3.20 16.96
C LYS A 117 4.41 -4.25 15.94
N VAL A 118 4.36 -3.86 14.67
CA VAL A 118 3.96 -4.76 13.59
C VAL A 118 5.15 -5.35 12.83
N GLU A 119 6.39 -4.97 13.14
CA GLU A 119 7.60 -5.37 12.39
C GLU A 119 7.51 -4.99 10.90
N CYS A 120 7.13 -3.74 10.62
CA CYS A 120 6.98 -3.22 9.27
C CYS A 120 8.35 -3.13 8.57
N ASP A 121 8.51 -3.80 7.42
CA ASP A 121 9.78 -3.81 6.69
C ASP A 121 9.86 -2.80 5.55
N THR A 122 8.71 -2.35 5.04
CA THR A 122 8.61 -1.42 3.93
C THR A 122 7.55 -0.37 4.24
N ILE A 123 7.88 0.91 4.15
CA ILE A 123 6.91 2.00 4.29
C ILE A 123 6.81 2.80 2.99
N ILE A 124 5.58 3.01 2.51
CA ILE A 124 5.23 3.89 1.41
C ILE A 124 4.60 5.14 2.01
N THR A 125 5.17 6.31 1.75
CA THR A 125 4.72 7.54 2.42
C THR A 125 4.66 8.77 1.52
N ALA A 126 3.70 9.65 1.80
CA ALA A 126 3.66 10.98 1.20
C ALA A 126 4.85 11.83 1.65
N GLU A 127 5.16 12.90 0.92
CA GLU A 127 6.21 13.84 1.34
C GLU A 127 5.74 14.69 2.52
N GLN A 128 4.65 15.42 2.31
CA GLN A 128 4.02 16.29 3.30
C GLN A 128 2.51 16.28 3.10
N PHE A 129 1.76 16.49 4.18
CA PHE A 129 0.33 16.79 4.11
C PHE A 129 -0.07 17.71 5.25
N LYS A 130 -0.67 18.86 4.90
CA LYS A 130 -0.98 19.95 5.85
C LYS A 130 0.28 20.36 6.63
N SER A 131 0.29 20.19 7.95
CA SER A 131 1.42 20.50 8.84
C SER A 131 2.30 19.28 9.17
N SER A 132 2.08 18.15 8.51
CA SER A 132 2.87 16.93 8.73
C SER A 132 3.95 16.80 7.68
N ASP A 133 5.21 16.82 8.13
CA ASP A 133 6.39 16.46 7.35
C ASP A 133 6.74 14.99 7.60
N TYR A 134 6.20 14.11 6.76
CA TYR A 134 6.35 12.66 6.91
C TYR A 134 7.79 12.22 6.71
N LEU A 135 8.46 12.77 5.69
CA LEU A 135 9.85 12.44 5.41
C LEU A 135 10.79 12.98 6.49
N GLY A 136 10.52 14.16 7.03
CA GLY A 136 11.26 14.72 8.17
C GLY A 136 11.09 13.89 9.45
N ILE A 137 9.89 13.38 9.74
CA ILE A 137 9.67 12.47 10.87
C ILE A 137 10.47 11.17 10.67
N LEU A 138 10.43 10.56 9.49
CA LEU A 138 11.23 9.37 9.19
C LEU A 138 12.73 9.64 9.28
N GLN A 139 13.19 10.80 8.81
CA GLN A 139 14.60 11.22 8.95
C GLN A 139 15.00 11.40 10.42
N THR A 140 14.07 11.81 11.28
CA THR A 140 14.31 11.96 12.72
C THR A 140 14.43 10.60 13.40
N LEU A 141 13.57 9.64 13.03
CA LEU A 141 13.61 8.28 13.58
C LEU A 141 14.79 7.45 13.06
N ALA A 142 15.13 7.61 11.78
CA ALA A 142 16.20 6.91 11.10
C ALA A 142 17.13 7.90 10.38
N PRO A 143 18.02 8.61 11.12
CA PRO A 143 18.99 9.52 10.53
C PRO A 143 19.89 8.86 9.48
N GLU A 144 20.10 7.55 9.58
CA GLU A 144 20.90 6.74 8.67
C GLU A 144 20.39 6.76 7.21
N LEU A 145 19.13 7.16 6.99
CA LEU A 145 18.57 7.41 5.65
C LEU A 145 19.35 8.47 4.86
N ALA A 146 20.13 9.34 5.51
CA ALA A 146 20.92 10.35 4.84
C ALA A 146 22.11 9.75 4.06
N ASP A 147 22.65 8.62 4.53
CA ASP A 147 23.93 8.08 4.08
C ASP A 147 23.83 6.65 3.52
N CYS A 148 22.66 6.01 3.60
CA CYS A 148 22.47 4.65 3.10
C CYS A 148 22.01 4.62 1.64
N GLU A 149 22.38 3.54 0.94
CA GLU A 149 21.78 3.20 -0.35
C GLU A 149 20.30 2.82 -0.16
N PRO A 150 19.43 3.05 -1.17
CA PRO A 150 18.05 2.57 -1.13
C PRO A 150 17.98 1.07 -0.84
N CYS A 151 17.01 0.66 0.00
CA CYS A 151 16.82 -0.71 0.49
C CYS A 151 17.89 -1.26 1.45
N ALA A 152 18.91 -0.47 1.80
CA ALA A 152 19.99 -0.88 2.70
C ALA A 152 19.90 -0.19 4.08
N LEU A 153 18.71 0.28 4.48
CA LEU A 153 18.53 0.96 5.76
C LEU A 153 18.82 -0.01 6.92
N GLN A 154 19.66 0.44 7.84
CA GLN A 154 19.95 -0.21 9.11
C GLN A 154 19.77 0.81 10.22
N SER A 155 18.53 0.96 10.70
CA SER A 155 18.20 1.90 11.78
C SER A 155 18.19 1.19 13.12
N LYS A 156 18.76 1.84 14.15
CA LYS A 156 18.64 1.34 15.53
C LYS A 156 17.23 1.51 16.09
N THR A 157 16.55 2.59 15.74
CA THR A 157 15.20 2.94 16.21
C THR A 157 14.12 2.12 15.50
N LEU A 158 14.34 1.82 14.21
CA LEU A 158 13.42 1.07 13.35
C LEU A 158 14.11 -0.19 12.81
N PRO A 159 14.46 -1.18 13.64
CA PRO A 159 15.30 -2.32 13.26
C PRO A 159 14.69 -3.23 12.18
N HIS A 160 13.37 -3.20 12.03
CA HIS A 160 12.68 -4.00 11.01
C HIS A 160 12.55 -3.26 9.66
N LEU A 161 12.61 -1.93 9.66
CA LEU A 161 12.37 -1.11 8.47
C LEU A 161 13.61 -1.14 7.56
N LYS A 162 13.44 -1.68 6.35
CA LYS A 162 14.50 -1.83 5.34
C LYS A 162 14.33 -0.87 4.17
N ARG A 163 13.07 -0.55 3.83
CA ARG A 163 12.73 0.18 2.61
C ARG A 163 11.81 1.36 2.92
N VAL A 164 12.19 2.54 2.45
CA VAL A 164 11.34 3.73 2.46
C VAL A 164 11.07 4.13 1.02
N ILE A 165 9.81 4.05 0.63
CA ILE A 165 9.32 4.44 -0.69
C ILE A 165 8.54 5.74 -0.51
N ARG A 166 8.94 6.78 -1.22
CA ARG A 166 8.31 8.10 -1.13
C ARG A 166 7.48 8.41 -2.36
N MET A 167 6.33 9.04 -2.13
CA MET A 167 5.51 9.61 -3.20
C MET A 167 6.07 10.96 -3.65
N GLY A 168 5.65 11.38 -4.85
CA GLY A 168 6.09 12.64 -5.46
C GLY A 168 7.37 12.50 -6.29
N LYS A 169 7.75 13.62 -6.93
CA LYS A 169 8.79 13.67 -7.98
C LYS A 169 10.19 14.06 -7.50
N GLY A 170 10.34 14.59 -6.29
CA GLY A 170 11.67 14.95 -5.78
C GLY A 170 12.55 13.72 -5.62
N LYS A 171 13.80 13.88 -5.20
CA LYS A 171 14.68 12.76 -4.78
C LYS A 171 15.30 13.02 -3.41
N SER A 172 15.62 11.96 -2.69
CA SER A 172 16.15 12.04 -1.32
C SER A 172 16.96 10.77 -1.01
N PRO A 173 18.12 10.86 -0.35
CA PRO A 173 18.97 9.70 -0.03
C PRO A 173 18.23 8.60 0.72
N GLY A 174 18.72 7.35 0.61
CA GLY A 174 18.18 6.18 1.30
C GLY A 174 16.75 5.76 0.95
N ARG A 175 16.11 6.45 -0.01
CA ARG A 175 14.69 6.28 -0.34
C ARG A 175 14.49 5.99 -1.82
N LEU A 176 13.47 5.19 -2.12
CA LEU A 176 13.00 4.95 -3.49
C LEU A 176 11.85 5.88 -3.83
N ASN A 177 11.72 6.29 -5.09
CA ASN A 177 10.51 6.96 -5.56
C ASN A 177 9.43 5.94 -5.93
N PHE A 178 8.18 6.24 -5.61
CA PHE A 178 7.04 5.36 -5.90
C PHE A 178 6.93 5.01 -7.39
N ASP A 179 7.07 6.00 -8.28
CA ASP A 179 7.02 5.79 -9.72
C ASP A 179 8.17 4.91 -10.24
N ASP A 180 9.36 5.05 -9.65
CA ASP A 180 10.51 4.22 -10.00
C ASP A 180 10.25 2.76 -9.61
N VAL A 181 9.63 2.52 -8.44
CA VAL A 181 9.22 1.17 -8.02
C VAL A 181 8.20 0.60 -9.00
N CYS A 182 7.19 1.36 -9.40
CA CYS A 182 6.22 0.91 -10.42
C CYS A 182 6.90 0.53 -11.74
N ALA A 183 7.98 1.22 -12.12
CA ALA A 183 8.74 0.94 -13.34
C ALA A 183 9.71 -0.26 -13.23
N MET A 184 9.99 -0.78 -12.01
CA MET A 184 10.85 -1.95 -11.81
C MET A 184 10.21 -3.27 -12.27
N GLY A 185 8.88 -3.29 -12.45
CA GLY A 185 8.15 -4.48 -12.88
C GLY A 185 8.60 -4.96 -14.27
N SER A 186 9.19 -6.15 -14.35
CA SER A 186 9.46 -6.78 -15.66
C SER A 186 8.23 -7.52 -16.19
N PRO A 187 8.07 -7.67 -17.52
CA PRO A 187 6.98 -8.46 -18.11
C PRO A 187 6.90 -9.90 -17.59
N ARG A 188 8.03 -10.45 -17.12
CA ARG A 188 8.11 -11.79 -16.51
C ARG A 188 7.43 -11.83 -15.14
N ILE A 189 7.61 -10.81 -14.31
CA ILE A 189 6.98 -10.71 -12.98
C ILE A 189 5.47 -10.45 -13.14
N THR A 190 5.08 -9.63 -14.11
CA THR A 190 3.66 -9.35 -14.38
C THR A 190 2.87 -10.59 -14.80
N ARG A 191 3.51 -11.61 -15.41
CA ARG A 191 2.85 -12.89 -15.72
C ARG A 191 2.49 -13.70 -14.48
N VAL A 192 3.29 -13.62 -13.41
CA VAL A 192 3.02 -14.29 -12.13
C VAL A 192 1.81 -13.69 -11.42
N LEU A 193 1.52 -12.41 -11.68
CA LEU A 193 0.36 -11.72 -11.09
C LEU A 193 -0.99 -12.05 -11.75
N ARG A 194 -0.96 -12.74 -12.90
CA ARG A 194 -2.15 -13.08 -13.71
C ARG A 194 -2.48 -14.58 -13.68
N SER A 195 -1.71 -15.39 -12.95
CA SER A 195 -1.89 -16.84 -12.78
C SER A 195 -2.50 -17.16 -11.44
#